data_AF-A0A329URR2-F1
#
_entry.id   AF-A0A329URR2-F1
#
_cell.length_a   1.000
_cell.length_b   1.000
_cell.length_c   1.000
_cell.angle_alpha   90.00
_cell.angle_beta   90.00
_cell.angle_gamma   90.00
#
_symmetry.space_group_name_H-M   'P 1'
#
loop_
_entity.id
_entity.type
_entity.pdbx_description
1 polymer ?
#
loop_
_entity_poly.entity_id
_entity_poly.type
_entity_poly.pdbx_seq_one_letter_code
_entity_poly.pdbx_strand_id
1 'polypeptide(L)'
;MANIKVTSKQDAWNKVNQIFPTDYEQDVQSSTRAGYPVYRSTAEGHYYDYICDLGDRLEVNLDSSHLETANIWIEEPATEEAPVLSEERVAVAKRLQRAVFYFTEEYLKELENKAKEDEAVAAMQANSSKDGPVQCMVLTAEGNANVMLDCIKELHRAVHILLDKQEDVDEWMLSGITAMMDRANEMKIIPYDLPTSICGLLCAQYC
;
A
#
# COMPACT_ATOMS: atom_id res chain seq x y z
N MET A 1 20.47 -23.15 -32.59
CA MET A 1 19.12 -22.85 -32.10
C MET A 1 19.04 -21.39 -31.72
N ALA A 2 18.07 -20.65 -32.24
CA ALA A 2 17.81 -19.29 -31.80
C ALA A 2 17.02 -19.32 -30.47
N ASN A 3 17.47 -18.57 -29.46
CA ASN A 3 16.75 -18.40 -28.20
C ASN A 3 16.28 -16.94 -28.07
N ILE A 4 14.98 -16.74 -27.94
CA ILE A 4 14.33 -15.44 -27.85
C ILE A 4 13.55 -15.41 -26.54
N LYS A 5 13.53 -14.25 -25.86
CA LYS A 5 12.80 -14.05 -24.61
C LYS A 5 11.71 -13.00 -24.82
N VAL A 6 10.53 -13.25 -24.28
CA VAL A 6 9.36 -12.36 -24.33
C VAL A 6 8.61 -12.39 -22.99
N THR A 7 7.80 -11.36 -22.75
CA THR A 7 7.13 -11.15 -21.45
C THR A 7 5.72 -11.70 -21.36
N SER A 8 5.17 -12.20 -22.47
CA SER A 8 3.80 -12.73 -22.48
C SER A 8 3.61 -13.76 -23.60
N LYS A 9 2.55 -14.57 -23.45
CA LYS A 9 2.14 -15.53 -24.49
C LYS A 9 1.77 -14.83 -25.81
N GLN A 10 1.11 -13.66 -25.73
CA GLN A 10 0.77 -12.88 -26.92
C GLN A 10 2.03 -12.42 -27.67
N ASP A 11 3.05 -11.95 -26.94
CA ASP A 11 4.32 -11.53 -27.53
C ASP A 11 5.07 -12.71 -28.15
N ALA A 12 4.97 -13.90 -27.55
CA ALA A 12 5.55 -15.11 -28.11
C ALA A 12 4.94 -15.43 -29.48
N TRP A 13 3.61 -15.41 -29.58
CA TRP A 13 2.90 -15.63 -30.85
C TRP A 13 3.16 -14.53 -31.88
N ASN A 14 3.27 -13.27 -31.45
CA ASN A 14 3.70 -12.18 -32.34
C ASN A 14 5.11 -12.43 -32.90
N LYS A 15 6.01 -13.00 -32.09
CA LYS A 15 7.37 -13.34 -32.50
C LYS A 15 7.42 -14.55 -33.44
N VAL A 16 6.59 -15.56 -33.21
CA VAL A 16 6.37 -16.66 -34.16
C VAL A 16 5.98 -16.10 -35.52
N ASN A 17 4.99 -15.21 -35.59
CA ASN A 17 4.53 -14.59 -36.84
C ASN A 17 5.61 -13.77 -37.55
N GLN A 18 6.60 -13.23 -36.83
CA GLN A 18 7.75 -12.56 -37.46
C GLN A 18 8.74 -13.54 -38.09
N ILE A 19 8.95 -14.69 -37.45
CA ILE A 19 9.91 -15.72 -37.88
C ILE A 19 9.31 -16.54 -39.03
N PHE A 20 8.01 -16.83 -38.93
CA PHE A 20 7.27 -17.67 -39.87
C PHE A 20 5.89 -17.04 -40.14
N PRO A 21 5.80 -16.13 -41.12
CA PRO A 21 4.59 -15.36 -41.40
C PRO A 21 3.60 -16.16 -42.28
N THR A 22 3.27 -17.38 -41.88
CA THR A 22 2.25 -18.20 -42.55
C THR A 22 1.13 -18.55 -41.60
N ASP A 23 -0.02 -18.92 -42.14
CA ASP A 23 -1.11 -19.46 -41.35
C ASP A 23 -0.77 -20.85 -40.79
N TYR A 24 -1.35 -21.16 -39.63
CA TYR A 24 -1.19 -22.43 -38.94
C TYR A 24 -2.47 -22.85 -38.24
N GLU A 25 -2.72 -24.15 -38.21
CA GLU A 25 -3.88 -24.76 -37.54
C GLU A 25 -3.44 -25.80 -36.52
N GLN A 26 -4.23 -25.96 -35.47
CA GLN A 26 -3.93 -26.94 -34.43
C GLN A 26 -4.12 -28.36 -34.99
N ASP A 27 -3.05 -29.15 -34.96
CA ASP A 27 -3.11 -30.58 -35.23
C ASP A 27 -3.55 -31.32 -33.96
N VAL A 28 -4.84 -31.62 -33.88
CA VAL A 28 -5.48 -32.27 -32.73
C VAL A 28 -4.87 -33.65 -32.43
N GLN A 29 -4.50 -34.42 -33.46
CA GLN A 29 -3.92 -35.76 -33.28
C GLN A 29 -2.52 -35.67 -32.68
N SER A 30 -1.66 -34.82 -33.25
CA SER A 30 -0.31 -34.59 -32.72
C SER A 30 -0.36 -33.98 -31.32
N SER A 31 -1.27 -33.03 -31.09
CA SER A 31 -1.46 -32.40 -29.77
C SER A 31 -1.82 -33.42 -28.70
N THR A 32 -2.77 -34.31 -29.00
CA THR A 32 -3.23 -35.36 -28.07
C THR A 32 -2.11 -36.35 -27.76
N ARG A 33 -1.32 -36.74 -28.76
CA ARG A 33 -0.20 -37.67 -28.58
C ARG A 33 0.95 -37.05 -27.77
N ALA A 34 1.23 -35.77 -27.98
CA ALA A 34 2.34 -35.07 -27.36
C ALA A 34 2.04 -34.58 -25.94
N GLY A 35 0.75 -34.36 -25.62
CA GLY A 35 0.31 -33.83 -24.32
C GLY A 35 0.36 -32.31 -24.22
N TYR A 36 0.60 -31.60 -25.33
CA TYR A 36 0.62 -30.14 -25.44
C TYR A 36 0.13 -29.71 -26.83
N PRO A 37 -0.37 -28.46 -27.02
CA PRO A 37 -0.83 -28.00 -28.33
C PRO A 37 0.30 -27.98 -29.37
N VAL A 38 0.03 -28.56 -30.53
CA VAL A 38 0.90 -28.55 -31.71
C VAL A 38 0.14 -27.90 -32.86
N TYR A 39 0.74 -26.88 -33.47
CA TYR A 39 0.19 -26.16 -34.61
C TYR A 39 1.03 -26.44 -35.85
N ARG A 40 0.41 -26.77 -36.97
CA ARG A 40 1.09 -27.03 -38.25
C ARG A 40 0.80 -25.93 -39.25
N SER A 41 1.78 -25.62 -40.10
CA SER A 41 1.58 -24.72 -41.23
C SER A 41 0.49 -25.25 -42.15
N THR A 42 -0.35 -24.34 -42.65
CA THR A 42 -1.32 -24.62 -43.71
C THR A 42 -0.80 -24.23 -45.10
N ALA A 43 0.40 -23.65 -45.18
CA ALA A 43 1.02 -23.25 -46.44
C ALA A 43 1.47 -24.48 -47.27
N GLU A 44 1.31 -24.39 -48.59
CA GLU A 44 1.69 -25.46 -49.51
C GLU A 44 3.20 -25.73 -49.44
N GLY A 45 3.58 -27.01 -49.25
CA GLY A 45 4.99 -27.41 -49.12
C GLY A 45 5.61 -27.25 -47.74
N HIS A 46 4.87 -26.69 -46.76
CA HIS A 46 5.37 -26.39 -45.41
C HIS A 46 4.82 -27.30 -44.31
N TYR A 47 4.30 -28.48 -44.66
CA TYR A 47 3.66 -29.39 -43.70
C TYR A 47 4.56 -29.82 -42.52
N TYR A 48 5.88 -29.86 -42.75
CA TYR A 48 6.87 -30.19 -41.72
C TYR A 48 7.27 -29.00 -40.85
N ASP A 49 6.70 -27.81 -41.11
CA ASP A 49 6.87 -26.64 -40.27
C ASP A 49 5.75 -26.62 -39.22
N TYR A 50 6.15 -26.63 -37.94
CA TYR A 50 5.21 -26.73 -36.83
C TYR A 50 5.70 -25.99 -35.58
N ILE A 51 4.75 -25.63 -34.73
CA ILE A 51 4.98 -24.92 -33.47
C ILE A 51 4.45 -25.78 -32.32
N CYS A 52 5.27 -26.03 -31.32
CA CYS A 52 4.87 -26.64 -30.07
C CYS A 52 4.66 -25.55 -29.01
N ASP A 53 3.45 -25.47 -28.44
CA ASP A 53 3.16 -24.60 -27.30
C ASP A 53 3.36 -25.39 -26.01
N LEU A 54 4.53 -25.21 -25.38
CA LEU A 54 4.94 -25.96 -24.20
C LEU A 54 4.51 -25.27 -22.89
N GLY A 55 3.79 -24.14 -22.99
CA GLY A 55 3.36 -23.33 -21.84
C GLY A 55 4.36 -22.25 -21.46
N ASP A 56 5.59 -22.63 -21.11
CA ASP A 56 6.69 -21.72 -20.74
C ASP A 56 7.50 -21.21 -21.95
N ARG A 57 7.34 -21.85 -23.11
CA ARG A 57 7.95 -21.44 -24.37
C ARG A 57 7.16 -21.92 -25.58
N LEU A 58 7.37 -21.24 -26.71
CA LEU A 58 7.00 -21.74 -28.03
C LEU A 58 8.25 -22.28 -28.73
N GLU A 59 8.20 -23.53 -29.17
CA GLU A 59 9.26 -24.16 -29.97
C GLU A 59 8.82 -24.19 -31.43
N VAL A 60 9.53 -23.43 -32.27
CA VAL A 60 9.22 -23.25 -33.69
C VAL A 60 10.17 -24.09 -34.52
N ASN A 61 9.65 -25.09 -35.21
CA ASN A 61 10.40 -25.96 -36.11
C ASN A 61 10.07 -25.61 -37.58
N LEU A 62 11.10 -25.35 -38.37
CA LEU A 62 11.03 -24.91 -39.77
C LEU A 62 11.81 -25.86 -40.68
N ASP A 63 11.42 -27.13 -40.67
CA ASP A 63 12.12 -28.22 -41.36
C ASP A 63 12.13 -28.03 -42.89
N SER A 64 11.04 -27.51 -43.45
CA SER A 64 10.88 -27.24 -44.89
C SER A 64 11.83 -26.15 -45.38
N SER A 65 12.28 -25.28 -44.48
CA SER A 65 13.24 -24.21 -44.77
C SER A 65 14.69 -24.57 -44.39
N HIS A 66 14.92 -25.78 -43.85
CA HIS A 66 16.21 -26.22 -43.29
C HIS A 66 16.81 -25.22 -42.27
N LEU A 67 15.96 -24.46 -41.60
CA LEU A 67 16.37 -23.51 -40.57
C LEU A 67 16.47 -24.20 -39.22
N GLU A 68 17.34 -23.68 -38.36
CA GLU A 68 17.45 -24.18 -36.99
C GLU A 68 16.16 -23.90 -36.20
N THR A 69 15.76 -24.85 -35.36
CA THR A 69 14.65 -24.67 -34.41
C THR A 69 14.89 -23.44 -33.54
N ALA A 70 13.84 -22.64 -33.36
CA ALA A 70 13.84 -21.45 -32.51
C ALA A 70 13.00 -21.70 -31.25
N ASN A 71 13.52 -21.33 -30.08
CA ASN A 71 12.78 -21.32 -28.83
C ASN A 71 12.46 -19.87 -28.44
N ILE A 72 11.18 -19.61 -28.18
CA ILE A 72 10.68 -18.33 -27.68
C ILE A 72 10.19 -18.55 -26.25
N TRP A 73 11.02 -18.19 -25.28
CA TRP A 73 10.76 -18.32 -23.86
C TRP A 73 9.84 -17.20 -23.37
N ILE A 74 8.78 -17.58 -22.66
CA ILE A 74 7.85 -16.67 -21.98
C ILE A 74 8.35 -16.53 -20.55
N GLU A 75 9.09 -15.45 -20.31
CA GLU A 75 9.55 -15.08 -18.97
C GLU A 75 8.64 -13.96 -18.49
N GLU A 76 7.69 -14.29 -17.60
CA GLU A 76 6.95 -13.25 -16.91
C GLU A 76 7.95 -12.28 -16.25
N PRO A 77 7.79 -10.96 -16.44
CA PRO A 77 8.64 -10.01 -15.74
C PRO A 77 8.53 -10.33 -14.25
N ALA A 78 9.68 -10.45 -13.57
CA ALA A 78 9.70 -10.67 -12.14
C ALA A 78 8.80 -9.60 -11.51
N THR A 79 7.63 -10.02 -11.02
CA THR A 79 6.80 -9.15 -10.18
C THR A 79 7.66 -8.87 -8.97
N GLU A 80 8.18 -7.65 -8.84
CA GLU A 80 8.71 -7.19 -7.56
C GLU A 80 7.57 -7.38 -6.56
N GLU A 81 7.67 -8.41 -5.71
CA GLU A 81 6.70 -8.63 -4.65
C GLU A 81 6.66 -7.35 -3.81
N ALA A 82 5.51 -6.70 -3.78
CA ALA A 82 5.34 -5.46 -3.02
C ALA A 82 5.85 -5.69 -1.59
N PRO A 83 6.71 -4.80 -1.04
CA PRO A 83 7.35 -5.02 0.24
C PRO A 83 6.31 -5.35 1.32
N VAL A 84 6.49 -6.49 1.98
CA VAL A 84 5.68 -6.91 3.12
C VAL A 84 6.12 -6.08 4.32
N LEU A 85 5.19 -5.38 4.97
CA LEU A 85 5.50 -4.60 6.17
C LEU A 85 6.01 -5.54 7.28
N SER A 86 7.07 -5.14 7.97
CA SER A 86 7.58 -5.92 9.10
C SER A 86 6.55 -6.03 10.23
N GLU A 87 6.60 -7.13 10.99
CA GLU A 87 5.71 -7.33 12.15
C GLU A 87 5.87 -6.20 13.18
N GLU A 88 7.10 -5.72 13.37
CA GLU A 88 7.42 -4.60 14.25
C GLU A 88 6.75 -3.31 13.78
N ARG A 89 6.84 -2.97 12.48
CA ARG A 89 6.19 -1.79 11.91
C ARG A 89 4.68 -1.81 12.12
N VAL A 90 4.05 -2.98 11.92
CA VAL A 90 2.62 -3.19 12.21
C VAL A 90 2.30 -3.07 13.70
N ALA A 91 3.17 -3.58 14.58
CA ALA A 91 2.99 -3.48 16.03
C ALA A 91 3.07 -2.03 16.53
N VAL A 92 4.02 -1.25 16.03
CA VAL A 92 4.15 0.19 16.32
C VAL A 92 2.91 0.94 15.83
N ALA A 93 2.46 0.68 14.60
CA ALA A 93 1.24 1.30 14.06
C ALA A 93 0.02 1.03 14.93
N LYS A 94 -0.17 -0.23 15.37
CA LYS A 94 -1.26 -0.60 16.30
C LYS A 94 -1.16 0.13 17.65
N ARG A 95 0.06 0.37 18.13
CA ARG A 95 0.28 1.10 19.38
C ARG A 95 -0.09 2.58 19.23
N LEU A 96 0.24 3.20 18.10
CA LEU A 96 -0.18 4.57 17.79
C LEU A 96 -1.69 4.69 17.60
N GLN A 97 -2.35 3.71 16.98
CA GLN A 97 -3.81 3.66 16.87
C GLN A 97 -4.50 3.68 18.26
N ARG A 98 -3.91 3.03 19.27
CA ARG A 98 -4.42 3.10 20.65
C ARG A 98 -4.26 4.50 21.25
N ALA A 99 -3.17 5.21 20.92
CA ALA A 99 -2.99 6.59 21.34
C ALA A 99 -3.99 7.53 20.64
N VAL A 100 -4.29 7.32 19.35
CA VAL A 100 -5.37 8.02 18.64
C VAL A 100 -6.70 7.84 19.36
N PHE A 101 -7.03 6.60 19.74
CA PHE A 101 -8.23 6.31 20.50
C PHE A 101 -8.27 7.06 21.84
N TYR A 102 -7.16 7.06 22.59
CA TYR A 102 -7.06 7.82 23.84
C TYR A 102 -7.36 9.32 23.65
N PHE A 103 -6.72 9.98 22.68
CA PHE A 103 -6.98 11.41 22.43
C PHE A 103 -8.40 11.67 21.90
N THR A 104 -9.01 10.70 21.22
CA THR A 104 -10.41 10.81 20.79
C THR A 104 -11.35 10.83 22.00
N GLU A 105 -11.11 9.99 23.01
CA GLU A 105 -11.89 10.01 24.26
C GLU A 105 -11.72 11.34 25.01
N GLU A 106 -10.50 11.87 25.14
CA GLU A 106 -10.28 13.18 25.76
C GLU A 106 -10.91 14.33 24.94
N TYR A 107 -10.86 14.26 23.61
CA TYR A 107 -11.56 15.22 22.74
C TYR A 107 -13.07 15.24 23.00
N LEU A 108 -13.71 14.06 23.05
CA LEU A 108 -15.15 13.95 23.31
C LEU A 108 -15.51 14.51 24.68
N LYS A 109 -14.70 14.24 25.71
CA LYS A 109 -14.87 14.81 27.04
C LYS A 109 -14.79 16.34 27.05
N GLU A 110 -13.88 16.92 26.28
CA GLU A 110 -13.80 18.39 26.16
C GLU A 110 -14.97 18.99 25.38
N LEU A 111 -15.57 18.26 24.43
CA LEU A 111 -16.83 18.69 23.82
C LEU A 111 -17.99 18.73 24.83
N GLU A 112 -18.07 17.73 25.73
CA GLU A 112 -19.04 17.75 26.82
C GLU A 112 -18.79 18.89 27.82
N ASN A 113 -17.52 19.18 28.12
CA ASN A 113 -17.15 20.31 28.97
C ASN A 113 -17.52 21.64 28.31
N LYS A 114 -17.32 21.77 27.00
CA LYS A 114 -17.72 22.96 26.24
C LYS A 114 -19.22 23.19 26.34
N ALA A 115 -20.05 22.14 26.23
CA ALA A 115 -21.49 22.29 26.40
C ALA A 115 -21.86 22.81 27.81
N LYS A 116 -21.20 22.30 28.85
CA LYS A 116 -21.39 22.79 30.23
C LYS A 116 -20.89 24.23 30.42
N GLU A 117 -19.77 24.58 29.80
CA GLU A 117 -19.24 25.94 29.77
C GLU A 117 -20.24 26.90 29.10
N ASP A 118 -20.80 26.53 27.94
CA ASP A 118 -21.80 27.33 27.22
C ASP A 118 -23.09 27.53 28.05
N GLU A 119 -23.55 26.50 28.75
CA GLU A 119 -24.67 26.61 29.70
C GLU A 119 -24.36 27.57 30.86
N ALA A 120 -23.14 27.48 31.43
CA ALA A 120 -22.70 28.37 32.49
C ALA A 120 -22.57 29.82 32.01
N VAL A 121 -22.12 30.05 30.77
CA VAL A 121 -22.08 31.38 30.14
C VAL A 121 -23.50 31.93 30.02
N ALA A 122 -24.44 31.14 29.49
CA ALA A 122 -25.83 31.57 29.34
C ALA A 122 -26.48 31.92 30.69
N ALA A 123 -26.24 31.11 31.73
CA ALA A 123 -26.72 31.37 33.08
C ALA A 123 -26.10 32.62 33.70
N MET A 124 -24.79 32.85 33.50
CA MET A 124 -24.10 34.06 33.97
C MET A 124 -24.67 35.31 33.28
N GLN A 125 -24.88 35.25 31.96
CA GLN A 125 -25.44 36.36 31.19
C GLN A 125 -26.89 36.68 31.61
N ALA A 126 -27.73 35.66 31.80
CA ALA A 126 -29.12 35.83 32.23
C ALA A 126 -29.24 36.49 33.62
N ASN A 127 -28.27 36.23 34.51
CA ASN A 127 -28.23 36.80 35.86
C ASN A 127 -27.41 38.10 35.95
N SER A 128 -26.89 38.61 34.84
CA SER A 128 -26.09 39.82 34.82
C SER A 128 -26.94 41.07 35.07
N SER A 129 -26.42 42.01 35.86
CA SER A 129 -27.05 43.30 36.15
C SER A 129 -26.06 44.43 35.87
N LYS A 130 -26.56 45.55 35.34
CA LYS A 130 -25.73 46.73 35.01
C LYS A 130 -25.07 47.37 36.24
N ASP A 131 -25.71 47.26 37.40
CA ASP A 131 -25.21 47.77 38.68
C ASP A 131 -24.57 46.67 39.54
N GLY A 132 -24.44 45.45 38.99
CA GLY A 132 -23.87 44.30 39.66
C GLY A 132 -22.33 44.28 39.63
N PRO A 133 -21.70 43.42 40.45
CA PRO A 133 -20.26 43.21 40.40
C PRO A 133 -19.84 42.64 39.03
N VAL A 134 -18.65 43.02 38.56
CA VAL A 134 -18.06 42.45 37.34
C VAL A 134 -17.81 40.96 37.56
N GLN A 135 -18.33 40.14 36.65
CA GLN A 135 -18.10 38.70 36.63
C GLN A 135 -17.20 38.35 35.45
N CYS A 136 -16.25 37.45 35.69
CA CYS A 136 -15.33 36.94 34.67
C CYS A 136 -15.34 35.41 34.76
N MET A 137 -15.38 34.76 33.60
CA MET A 137 -15.28 33.31 33.48
C MET A 137 -14.20 32.98 32.46
N VAL A 138 -13.35 32.00 32.80
CA VAL A 138 -12.30 31.50 31.92
C VAL A 138 -12.78 30.19 31.32
N LEU A 139 -12.88 30.15 29.99
CA LEU A 139 -13.32 29.00 29.23
C LEU A 139 -12.10 28.30 28.64
N THR A 140 -12.00 26.99 28.82
CA THR A 140 -10.83 26.22 28.38
C THR A 140 -11.17 25.04 27.49
N ALA A 141 -12.42 24.55 27.55
CA ALA A 141 -12.79 23.30 26.91
C ALA A 141 -12.59 23.32 25.38
N GLU A 142 -12.94 24.43 24.72
CA GLU A 142 -12.72 24.57 23.27
C GLU A 142 -11.24 24.55 22.88
N GLY A 143 -10.39 25.25 23.65
CA GLY A 143 -8.95 25.25 23.43
C GLY A 143 -8.36 23.85 23.61
N ASN A 144 -8.74 23.17 24.70
CA ASN A 144 -8.30 21.80 24.97
C ASN A 144 -8.77 20.82 23.89
N ALA A 145 -10.02 20.93 23.44
CA ALA A 145 -10.55 20.09 22.35
C ALA A 145 -9.74 20.27 21.06
N ASN A 146 -9.36 21.50 20.71
CA ASN A 146 -8.52 21.77 19.55
C ASN A 146 -7.14 21.10 19.68
N VAL A 147 -6.53 21.16 20.87
CA VAL A 147 -5.24 20.46 21.14
C VAL A 147 -5.39 18.95 20.99
N MET A 148 -6.47 18.34 21.51
CA MET A 148 -6.70 16.90 21.32
C MET A 148 -6.89 16.54 19.85
N LEU A 149 -7.64 17.37 19.11
CA LEU A 149 -7.86 17.16 17.68
C LEU A 149 -6.56 17.20 16.87
N ASP A 150 -5.65 18.10 17.21
CA ASP A 150 -4.35 18.18 16.53
C ASP A 150 -3.48 16.96 16.87
N CYS A 151 -3.47 16.50 18.12
CA CYS A 151 -2.83 15.23 18.51
C CYS A 151 -3.37 14.04 17.71
N ILE A 152 -4.69 13.97 17.51
CA ILE A 152 -5.35 12.93 16.71
C ILE A 152 -4.87 12.97 15.26
N LYS A 153 -4.85 14.15 14.63
CA LYS A 153 -4.42 14.31 13.23
C LYS A 153 -2.97 13.88 13.02
N GLU A 154 -2.08 14.29 13.92
CA GLU A 154 -0.65 13.94 13.84
C GLU A 154 -0.43 12.43 14.00
N LEU A 155 -1.01 11.81 15.03
CA LEU A 155 -0.90 10.36 15.20
C LEU A 155 -1.55 9.58 14.04
N HIS A 156 -2.68 10.06 13.52
CA HIS A 156 -3.34 9.47 12.37
C HIS A 156 -2.43 9.51 11.13
N ARG A 157 -1.72 10.62 10.90
CA ARG A 157 -0.72 10.76 9.84
C ARG A 157 0.44 9.79 10.04
N ALA A 158 0.98 9.70 11.25
CA ALA A 158 2.04 8.74 11.58
C ALA A 158 1.62 7.29 11.32
N VAL A 159 0.39 6.91 11.69
CA VAL A 159 -0.17 5.58 11.40
C VAL A 159 -0.27 5.32 9.88
N HIS A 160 -0.68 6.31 9.09
CA HIS A 160 -0.74 6.17 7.63
C HIS A 160 0.65 5.93 7.04
N ILE A 161 1.66 6.69 7.45
CA ILE A 161 3.06 6.48 7.03
C ILE A 161 3.52 5.07 7.40
N LEU A 162 3.28 4.63 8.63
CA LEU A 162 3.68 3.29 9.08
C LEU A 162 2.97 2.16 8.33
N LEU A 163 1.79 2.38 7.74
CA LEU A 163 1.05 1.36 7.01
C LEU A 163 1.19 1.46 5.49
N ASP A 164 1.84 2.51 4.98
CA ASP A 164 2.13 2.65 3.55
C ASP A 164 3.39 1.86 3.18
N LYS A 165 3.23 0.88 2.28
CA LYS A 165 4.34 0.03 1.81
C LYS A 165 5.38 0.79 0.99
N GLN A 166 5.04 1.97 0.46
CA GLN A 166 5.94 2.79 -0.34
C GLN A 166 6.80 3.72 0.54
N GLU A 167 6.38 3.98 1.77
CA GLU A 167 7.11 4.82 2.70
C GLU A 167 8.31 4.07 3.28
N ASP A 168 9.47 4.71 3.16
CA ASP A 168 10.73 4.22 3.70
C ASP A 168 10.78 4.50 5.20
N VAL A 169 10.66 3.44 6.00
CA VAL A 169 10.65 3.54 7.46
C VAL A 169 11.69 2.58 8.00
N ASP A 170 12.78 3.16 8.47
CA ASP A 170 13.90 2.43 9.04
C ASP A 170 13.58 1.84 10.43
N GLU A 171 14.27 0.75 10.77
CA GLU A 171 14.19 0.10 12.09
C GLU A 171 14.50 1.06 13.26
N TRP A 172 15.42 2.00 13.06
CA TRP A 172 15.77 2.97 14.11
C TRP A 172 14.63 3.96 14.40
N MET A 173 13.79 4.28 13.41
CA MET A 173 12.58 5.08 13.62
C MET A 173 11.56 4.30 14.45
N LEU A 174 11.34 3.03 14.13
CA LEU A 174 10.43 2.15 14.89
C LEU A 174 10.88 2.01 16.35
N SER A 175 12.18 1.82 16.56
CA SER A 175 12.80 1.77 17.88
C SER A 175 12.62 3.09 18.64
N GLY A 176 12.79 4.23 17.97
CA GLY A 176 12.59 5.55 18.55
C GLY A 176 11.14 5.80 18.98
N ILE A 177 10.16 5.45 18.15
CA ILE A 177 8.74 5.56 18.49
C ILE A 177 8.42 4.65 19.68
N THR A 178 8.91 3.42 19.68
CA THR A 178 8.71 2.47 20.78
C THR A 178 9.25 3.02 22.09
N ALA A 179 10.47 3.55 22.10
CA ALA A 179 11.08 4.15 23.28
C ALA A 179 10.28 5.35 23.82
N MET A 180 9.80 6.23 22.93
CA MET A 180 8.95 7.36 23.34
C MET A 180 7.63 6.88 23.98
N MET A 181 6.99 5.88 23.37
CA MET A 181 5.74 5.29 23.88
C MET A 181 5.94 4.50 25.17
N ASP A 182 7.09 3.85 25.34
CA ASP A 182 7.48 3.16 26.59
C ASP A 182 7.66 4.17 27.71
N ARG A 183 8.36 5.28 27.42
CA ARG A 183 8.57 6.34 28.41
C ARG A 183 7.25 6.96 28.87
N ALA A 184 6.33 7.23 27.95
CA ALA A 184 4.98 7.70 28.27
C ALA A 184 4.24 6.70 29.17
N ASN A 185 4.32 5.40 28.85
CA ASN A 185 3.71 4.33 29.63
C ASN A 185 4.31 4.17 31.03
N GLU A 186 5.62 4.34 31.19
CA GLU A 186 6.31 4.35 32.49
C GLU A 186 5.85 5.51 33.35
N MET A 187 5.80 6.71 32.75
CA MET A 187 5.39 7.94 33.44
C MET A 187 3.89 8.01 33.72
N LYS A 188 3.09 7.12 33.11
CA LYS A 188 1.62 7.12 33.17
C LYS A 188 1.01 8.44 32.69
N ILE A 189 1.68 9.08 31.73
CA ILE A 189 1.29 10.36 31.13
C ILE A 189 1.55 10.26 29.64
N ILE A 190 0.61 10.75 28.82
CA ILE A 190 0.79 10.91 27.38
C ILE A 190 1.01 12.41 27.12
N PRO A 191 2.22 12.84 26.77
CA PRO A 191 2.50 14.24 26.45
C PRO A 191 1.79 14.69 25.17
N TYR A 192 1.31 15.93 25.13
CA TYR A 192 0.63 16.49 23.94
C TYR A 192 1.56 16.76 22.76
N ASP A 193 2.86 16.85 23.00
CA ASP A 193 3.93 17.00 21.99
C ASP A 193 4.48 15.66 21.48
N LEU A 194 4.06 14.54 22.08
CA LEU A 194 4.44 13.20 21.64
C LEU A 194 4.01 12.92 20.18
N PRO A 195 2.76 13.22 19.76
CA PRO A 195 2.34 13.11 18.35
C PRO A 195 3.26 13.85 17.38
N THR A 196 3.60 15.11 17.69
CA THR A 196 4.47 15.95 16.87
C THR A 196 5.88 15.38 16.80
N SER A 197 6.40 14.89 17.93
CA SER A 197 7.72 14.27 18.03
C SER A 197 7.81 12.99 17.19
N ILE A 198 6.76 12.16 17.21
CA ILE A 198 6.66 10.95 16.38
C ILE A 198 6.62 11.31 14.89
N CYS A 199 5.82 12.31 14.51
CA CYS A 199 5.78 12.79 13.12
C CYS A 199 7.15 13.34 12.67
N GLY A 200 7.83 14.08 13.54
CA GLY A 200 9.19 14.58 13.28
C GLY A 200 10.19 13.44 13.07
N LEU A 201 10.12 12.39 13.88
CA LEU A 201 10.97 11.20 13.74
C LEU A 201 10.72 10.45 12.42
N LEU A 202 9.46 10.39 11.97
CA LEU A 202 9.07 9.81 10.68
C LEU A 202 9.33 10.75 9.49
N CYS A 203 10.04 11.86 9.68
CA CYS A 203 10.27 12.88 8.66
C CYS A 203 8.98 13.37 7.98
N ALA A 204 7.85 13.32 8.69
CA ALA A 204 6.53 13.70 8.19
C ALA A 204 6.33 15.22 8.17
N GLN A 205 7.36 16.00 7.80
CA GLN A 205 7.29 17.46 7.85
C GLN A 205 6.17 18.00 6.95
N TYR A 206 5.59 19.10 7.40
CA TYR A 206 4.42 19.77 6.82
C TYR A 206 4.70 20.20 5.38
N CYS A 207 4.01 19.58 4.42
CA CYS A 207 3.71 20.19 3.12
C CYS A 207 2.44 21.03 3.26
#